data_AF-A0A173YA42-F1
#
_entry.id   AF-A0A173YA42-F1
#
_cell.length_a   1.000
_cell.length_b   1.000
_cell.length_c   1.000
_cell.angle_alpha   90.00
_cell.angle_beta   90.00
_cell.angle_gamma   90.00
#
_symmetry.space_group_name_H-M   'P 1'
#
loop_
_entity.id
_entity.type
_entity.pdbx_description
1 polymer ?
#
loop_
_entity_poly.entity_id
_entity_poly.type
_entity_poly.pdbx_seq_one_letter_code
_entity_poly.pdbx_strand_id
1 'polypeptide(L)'
;MALMKKHQMDITEFSEKCGIKEERVERLLGGRGKPSHLERMCIAEAFGMTEEELQDIEPLSQTEVREVQTDGIEKVIAERLQEIVKIHGIGIPELAERCGLKRQRAKKLMNGEVKMSIAEAVSIANEFQVSLEYLLGRYPYPLPAPQTEEEWMVYEKLGQMDENEAQKYLEMMMPMK
;
A
#
# COMPACT_ATOMS: atom_id res chain seq x y z
N MET A 1 7.81 3.99 -17.30
CA MET A 1 7.92 4.68 -15.99
C MET A 1 8.54 6.07 -16.10
N ALA A 2 9.74 6.24 -16.69
CA ALA A 2 10.36 7.56 -16.88
C ALA A 2 9.46 8.57 -17.61
N LEU A 3 8.83 8.15 -18.71
CA LEU A 3 7.84 8.95 -19.44
C LEU A 3 6.66 9.38 -18.55
N MET A 4 6.07 8.44 -17.81
CA MET A 4 4.95 8.73 -16.90
C MET A 4 5.36 9.76 -15.83
N LYS A 5 6.55 9.61 -15.23
CA LYS A 5 7.09 10.58 -14.26
C LYS A 5 7.29 11.97 -14.90
N LYS A 6 7.92 12.04 -16.07
CA LYS A 6 8.19 13.29 -16.80
C LYS A 6 6.91 14.06 -17.12
N HIS A 7 5.86 13.34 -17.50
CA HIS A 7 4.58 13.91 -17.87
C HIS A 7 3.57 13.99 -16.72
N GLN A 8 3.95 13.57 -15.51
CA GLN A 8 3.09 13.52 -14.32
C GLN A 8 1.78 12.76 -14.57
N MET A 9 1.89 11.60 -15.21
CA MET A 9 0.74 10.78 -15.60
C MET A 9 0.63 9.50 -14.77
N ASP A 10 -0.59 9.10 -14.44
CA ASP A 10 -0.88 7.79 -13.84
C ASP A 10 -1.01 6.66 -14.89
N ILE A 11 -1.26 5.43 -14.43
CA ILE A 11 -1.34 4.25 -15.32
C ILE A 11 -2.53 4.37 -16.28
N THR A 12 -3.68 4.86 -15.79
CA THR A 12 -4.91 5.00 -16.58
C THR A 12 -4.72 6.06 -17.67
N GLU A 13 -4.19 7.23 -17.31
CA GLU A 13 -3.89 8.31 -18.26
C GLU A 13 -2.87 7.86 -19.31
N PHE A 14 -1.83 7.13 -18.90
CA PHE A 14 -0.83 6.59 -19.84
C PHE A 14 -1.44 5.52 -20.77
N SER A 15 -2.28 4.64 -20.22
CA SER A 15 -3.02 3.60 -20.93
C SER A 15 -3.91 4.20 -22.02
N GLU A 16 -4.74 5.18 -21.66
CA GLU A 16 -5.62 5.89 -22.58
C GLU A 16 -4.83 6.62 -23.66
N LYS A 17 -3.78 7.35 -23.28
CA LYS A 17 -2.95 8.12 -24.20
C LYS A 17 -2.22 7.25 -25.22
N CYS A 18 -1.73 6.10 -24.80
CA CYS A 18 -0.96 5.19 -25.68
C CYS A 18 -1.84 4.16 -26.40
N GLY A 19 -3.12 4.05 -26.06
CA GLY A 19 -4.00 3.00 -26.58
C GLY A 19 -3.59 1.59 -26.15
N ILE A 20 -2.95 1.44 -24.98
CA ILE A 20 -2.48 0.16 -24.43
C ILE A 20 -3.30 -0.15 -23.18
N LYS A 21 -3.88 -1.36 -23.08
CA LYS A 21 -4.68 -1.77 -21.92
C LYS A 21 -3.93 -1.56 -20.59
N GLU A 22 -4.63 -1.08 -19.56
CA GLU A 22 -4.07 -0.82 -18.22
C GLU A 22 -3.32 -2.03 -17.64
N GLU A 23 -3.94 -3.22 -17.62
CA GLU A 23 -3.31 -4.48 -17.18
C GLU A 23 -2.00 -4.80 -17.92
N ARG A 24 -1.91 -4.40 -19.20
CA ARG A 24 -0.70 -4.58 -20.01
C ARG A 24 0.37 -3.58 -19.62
N VAL A 25 0.01 -2.33 -19.35
CA VAL A 25 0.92 -1.29 -18.83
C VAL A 25 1.48 -1.73 -17.47
N GLU A 26 0.64 -2.19 -16.56
CA GLU A 26 1.07 -2.70 -15.24
C GLU A 26 2.10 -3.82 -15.34
N ARG A 27 1.86 -4.81 -16.22
CA ARG A 27 2.82 -5.89 -16.47
C ARG A 27 4.16 -5.38 -16.98
N LEU A 28 4.16 -4.42 -17.90
CA LEU A 28 5.38 -3.84 -18.46
C LEU A 28 6.16 -3.08 -17.39
N LEU A 29 5.46 -2.30 -16.55
CA LEU A 29 6.07 -1.59 -15.42
C LEU A 29 6.61 -2.54 -14.34
N GLY A 30 5.95 -3.68 -14.14
CA GLY A 30 6.41 -4.76 -13.26
C GLY A 30 7.54 -5.63 -13.82
N GLY A 31 8.11 -5.27 -14.97
CA GLY A 31 9.20 -6.01 -15.62
C GLY A 31 8.79 -7.36 -16.23
N ARG A 32 7.49 -7.65 -16.30
CA ARG A 32 6.96 -8.92 -16.83
C ARG A 32 6.76 -8.81 -18.34
N GLY A 33 7.89 -8.82 -19.05
CA GLY A 33 7.97 -8.78 -20.50
C GLY A 33 8.42 -7.43 -21.05
N LYS A 34 8.57 -7.36 -22.38
CA LYS A 34 8.96 -6.16 -23.11
C LYS A 34 7.78 -5.64 -23.96
N PRO A 35 7.73 -4.33 -24.25
CA PRO A 35 6.77 -3.81 -25.22
C PRO A 35 7.13 -4.35 -26.61
N SER A 36 6.11 -4.79 -27.34
CA SER A 36 6.19 -5.14 -28.75
C SER A 36 6.53 -3.92 -29.61
N HIS A 37 6.91 -4.14 -30.86
CA HIS A 37 7.20 -3.03 -31.79
C HIS A 37 5.99 -2.11 -31.98
N LEU A 38 4.78 -2.66 -32.15
CA LEU A 38 3.56 -1.88 -32.24
C LEU A 38 3.30 -1.04 -30.98
N GLU A 39 3.47 -1.64 -29.79
CA GLU A 39 3.34 -0.91 -28.51
C GLU A 39 4.37 0.23 -28.41
N ARG A 40 5.61 0.04 -28.88
CA ARG A 40 6.62 1.10 -28.89
C ARG A 40 6.29 2.21 -29.89
N MET A 41 5.76 1.87 -31.08
CA MET A 41 5.29 2.87 -32.04
C MET A 41 4.15 3.71 -31.47
N CYS A 42 3.15 3.07 -30.86
CA CYS A 42 2.02 3.78 -30.25
C CYS A 42 2.47 4.70 -29.11
N ILE A 43 3.40 4.26 -28.26
CA ILE A 43 3.98 5.11 -27.21
C ILE A 43 4.72 6.29 -27.84
N ALA A 44 5.61 6.05 -28.80
CA ALA A 44 6.40 7.10 -29.43
C ALA A 44 5.50 8.17 -30.08
N GLU A 45 4.51 7.75 -30.86
CA GLU A 45 3.52 8.62 -31.48
C GLU A 45 2.74 9.44 -30.44
N ALA A 46 2.26 8.79 -29.36
CA ALA A 46 1.49 9.45 -28.32
C ALA A 46 2.27 10.55 -27.57
N PHE A 47 3.59 10.46 -27.55
CA PHE A 47 4.47 11.47 -26.96
C PHE A 47 5.18 12.37 -27.99
N GLY A 48 4.80 12.29 -29.28
CA GLY A 48 5.34 13.14 -30.35
C GLY A 48 6.84 12.93 -30.58
N MET A 49 7.31 11.70 -30.43
CA MET A 49 8.71 11.29 -30.60
C MET A 49 8.83 10.08 -31.52
N THR A 50 10.07 9.77 -31.91
CA THR A 50 10.42 8.58 -32.70
C THR A 50 10.66 7.35 -31.81
N GLU A 51 10.62 6.15 -32.41
CA GLU A 51 10.95 4.91 -31.67
C GLU A 51 12.42 4.89 -31.20
N GLU A 52 13.32 5.56 -31.92
CA GLU A 52 14.74 5.72 -31.54
C GLU A 52 14.85 6.62 -30.30
N GLU A 53 14.22 7.80 -30.32
CA GLU A 53 14.18 8.70 -29.15
C GLU A 53 13.54 8.05 -27.92
N LEU A 54 12.55 7.17 -28.11
CA LEU A 54 11.93 6.39 -27.03
C LEU A 54 12.92 5.40 -26.39
N GLN A 55 13.84 4.81 -27.18
CA GLN A 55 14.85 3.88 -26.68
C GLN A 55 15.98 4.60 -25.93
N ASP A 56 16.28 5.83 -26.33
CA ASP A 56 17.31 6.68 -25.70
C ASP A 56 16.85 7.33 -24.38
N ILE A 57 15.59 7.15 -23.98
CA ILE A 57 15.10 7.65 -22.69
C ILE A 57 15.84 6.95 -21.55
N GLU A 58 16.59 7.74 -20.80
CA GLU A 58 17.30 7.26 -19.62
C GLU A 58 16.31 6.66 -18.61
N PRO A 59 16.53 5.42 -18.16
CA PRO A 59 15.68 4.79 -17.17
C PRO A 59 15.81 5.52 -15.83
N LEU A 60 14.71 5.56 -15.07
CA LEU A 60 14.73 6.11 -13.72
C LEU A 60 15.74 5.35 -12.85
N SER A 61 16.44 6.09 -11.98
CA SER A 61 17.27 5.46 -10.94
C SER A 61 16.41 4.65 -9.96
N GLN A 62 17.01 3.73 -9.21
CA GLN A 62 16.26 2.93 -8.23
C GLN A 62 15.51 3.78 -7.19
N THR A 63 16.08 4.91 -6.77
CA THR A 63 15.45 5.86 -5.86
C THR A 63 14.20 6.48 -6.47
N GLU A 64 14.28 6.87 -7.75
CA GLU A 64 13.16 7.47 -8.47
C GLU A 64 12.08 6.46 -8.84
N VAL A 65 12.44 5.20 -9.11
CA VAL A 65 11.48 4.10 -9.29
C VAL A 65 10.67 3.91 -8.00
N ARG A 66 11.32 3.95 -6.84
CA ARG A 66 10.63 3.87 -5.54
C ARG A 66 9.72 5.06 -5.30
N GLU A 67 10.05 6.26 -5.77
CA GLU A 67 9.18 7.44 -5.67
C GLU A 67 7.94 7.38 -6.57
N VAL A 68 7.99 6.60 -7.66
CA VAL A 68 6.87 6.45 -8.61
C VAL A 68 6.01 5.21 -8.29
N GLN A 69 6.57 4.20 -7.62
CA GLN A 69 5.85 2.98 -7.21
C GLN A 69 5.15 3.08 -5.84
N THR A 70 5.11 4.26 -5.23
CA THR A 70 4.49 4.55 -3.92
C THR A 70 2.96 4.54 -3.91
N ASP A 71 2.32 3.91 -4.89
CA ASP A 71 0.88 3.69 -4.81
C ASP A 71 0.54 2.42 -4.02
N GLY A 72 1.52 1.55 -3.74
CA GLY A 72 1.28 0.29 -3.04
C GLY A 72 1.16 0.43 -1.52
N ILE A 73 2.21 0.94 -0.87
CA ILE A 73 2.30 0.87 0.60
C ILE A 73 1.43 1.93 1.29
N GLU A 74 1.25 3.10 0.68
CA GLU A 74 0.38 4.16 1.15
C GLU A 74 -1.09 3.72 1.12
N LYS A 75 -1.53 3.01 0.07
CA LYS A 75 -2.87 2.41 0.01
C LYS A 75 -3.06 1.34 1.07
N VAL A 76 -2.08 0.44 1.25
CA VAL A 76 -2.12 -0.56 2.32
C VAL A 76 -2.25 0.10 3.68
N ILE A 77 -1.40 1.10 4.00
CA ILE A 77 -1.48 1.84 5.26
C ILE A 77 -2.86 2.49 5.41
N ALA A 78 -3.37 3.12 4.36
CA ALA A 78 -4.69 3.75 4.37
C ALA A 78 -5.82 2.76 4.71
N GLU A 79 -5.82 1.58 4.08
CA GLU A 79 -6.77 0.50 4.36
C GLU A 79 -6.68 0.05 5.83
N ARG A 80 -5.47 -0.14 6.36
CA ARG A 80 -5.25 -0.52 7.76
C ARG A 80 -5.73 0.55 8.75
N LEU A 81 -5.51 1.83 8.43
CA LEU A 81 -6.03 2.92 9.25
C LEU A 81 -7.57 2.98 9.22
N GLN A 82 -8.19 2.70 8.07
CA GLN A 82 -9.65 2.62 7.97
C GLN A 82 -10.23 1.45 8.78
N GLU A 83 -9.56 0.29 8.77
CA GLU A 83 -9.93 -0.86 9.62
C GLU A 83 -9.84 -0.51 11.11
N ILE A 84 -8.74 0.09 11.56
CA ILE A 84 -8.57 0.54 12.96
C ILE A 84 -9.71 1.46 13.36
N VAL A 85 -10.01 2.47 12.54
CA VAL A 85 -11.07 3.45 12.81
C VAL A 85 -12.44 2.78 12.91
N LYS A 86 -12.71 1.79 12.05
CA LYS A 86 -13.94 0.99 12.06
C LYS A 86 -14.05 0.12 13.32
N ILE A 87 -12.98 -0.57 13.70
CA ILE A 87 -12.95 -1.44 14.90
C ILE A 87 -13.22 -0.63 16.16
N HIS A 88 -12.65 0.57 16.26
CA HIS A 88 -12.78 1.42 17.43
C HIS A 88 -14.02 2.33 17.40
N GLY A 89 -14.76 2.38 16.29
CA GLY A 89 -15.96 3.22 16.13
C GLY A 89 -15.66 4.72 16.19
N ILE A 90 -14.45 5.13 15.80
CA ILE A 90 -14.00 6.53 15.87
C ILE A 90 -14.07 7.22 14.49
N GLY A 91 -13.79 8.52 14.45
CA GLY A 91 -13.64 9.29 13.20
C GLY A 91 -12.25 9.89 13.05
N ILE A 92 -11.96 10.48 11.87
CA ILE A 92 -10.69 11.16 11.57
C ILE A 92 -10.27 12.19 12.64
N PRO A 93 -11.18 13.03 13.19
CA PRO A 93 -10.79 14.01 14.21
C PRO A 93 -10.22 13.36 15.48
N GLU A 94 -10.82 12.24 15.90
CA GLU A 94 -10.45 11.52 17.11
C GLU A 94 -9.19 10.66 16.89
N LEU A 95 -9.06 10.02 15.71
CA LEU A 95 -7.81 9.38 15.30
C LEU A 95 -6.64 10.37 15.37
N ALA A 96 -6.84 11.57 14.82
CA ALA A 96 -5.81 12.59 14.79
C ALA A 96 -5.41 13.04 16.20
N GLU A 97 -6.38 13.26 17.07
CA GLU A 97 -6.14 13.66 18.46
C GLU A 97 -5.38 12.59 19.25
N ARG A 98 -5.86 11.34 19.21
CA ARG A 98 -5.26 10.21 19.93
C ARG A 98 -3.83 9.93 19.48
N CYS A 99 -3.54 10.08 18.18
CA CYS A 99 -2.22 9.83 17.61
C CYS A 99 -1.31 11.07 17.55
N GLY A 100 -1.71 12.22 18.13
CA GLY A 100 -0.92 13.44 18.08
C GLY A 100 -0.70 14.02 16.67
N LEU A 101 -1.61 13.75 15.74
CA LEU A 101 -1.55 14.18 14.34
C LEU A 101 -2.38 15.45 14.11
N LYS A 102 -1.98 16.25 13.11
CA LYS A 102 -2.88 17.27 12.56
C LYS A 102 -4.04 16.58 11.85
N ARG A 103 -5.28 17.07 12.01
CA ARG A 103 -6.48 16.51 11.35
C ARG A 103 -6.33 16.32 9.84
N GLN A 104 -5.78 17.33 9.15
CA GLN A 104 -5.53 17.25 7.71
C GLN A 104 -4.48 16.18 7.37
N ARG A 105 -3.48 15.98 8.23
CA ARG A 105 -2.47 14.93 8.06
C ARG A 105 -3.09 13.54 8.20
N ALA A 106 -3.90 13.31 9.24
CA ALA A 106 -4.63 12.06 9.43
C ALA A 106 -5.56 11.75 8.24
N LYS A 107 -6.29 12.76 7.73
CA LYS A 107 -7.13 12.61 6.53
C LYS A 107 -6.33 12.14 5.32
N LYS A 108 -5.19 12.77 5.03
CA LYS A 108 -4.34 12.40 3.88
C LYS A 108 -3.75 11.00 4.02
N LEU A 109 -3.36 10.60 5.24
CA LEU A 109 -2.87 9.24 5.53
C LEU A 109 -3.96 8.19 5.27
N MET A 110 -5.19 8.44 5.77
CA MET A 110 -6.33 7.54 5.55
C MET A 110 -6.82 7.48 4.09
N ASN A 111 -6.42 8.43 3.26
CA ASN A 111 -6.69 8.44 1.83
C ASN A 111 -5.53 7.86 0.99
N GLY A 112 -4.40 7.49 1.62
CA GLY A 112 -3.20 7.02 0.91
C GLY A 112 -2.49 8.10 0.09
N GLU A 113 -2.77 9.40 0.37
CA GLU A 113 -2.24 10.52 -0.42
C GLU A 113 -0.82 10.93 0.01
N VAL A 114 -0.34 10.44 1.16
CA VAL A 114 0.95 10.84 1.73
C VAL A 114 1.65 9.69 2.44
N LYS A 115 2.98 9.72 2.40
CA LYS A 115 3.85 8.82 3.17
C LYS A 115 3.66 9.01 4.67
N MET A 116 3.53 7.90 5.39
CA MET A 116 3.62 7.85 6.85
C MET A 116 5.08 7.87 7.28
N SER A 117 5.40 8.70 8.27
CA SER A 117 6.72 8.67 8.93
C SER A 117 6.78 7.57 9.98
N ILE A 118 8.00 7.16 10.36
CA ILE A 118 8.21 6.16 11.42
C ILE A 118 7.59 6.62 12.75
N ALA A 119 7.73 7.91 13.10
CA ALA A 119 7.17 8.45 14.33
C ALA A 119 5.64 8.36 14.35
N GLU A 120 4.99 8.67 13.22
CA GLU A 120 3.54 8.51 13.07
C GLU A 120 3.13 7.03 13.19
N ALA A 121 3.86 6.14 12.52
CA ALA A 121 3.61 4.70 12.57
C ALA A 121 3.70 4.15 14.00
N VAL A 122 4.73 4.53 14.75
CA VAL A 122 4.92 4.14 16.16
C VAL A 122 3.81 4.72 17.03
N SER A 123 3.42 5.98 16.83
CA SER A 123 2.34 6.59 17.60
C SER A 123 1.01 5.87 17.40
N ILE A 124 0.69 5.53 16.15
CA ILE A 124 -0.54 4.80 15.80
C ILE A 124 -0.48 3.37 16.37
N ALA A 125 0.65 2.68 16.19
CA ALA A 125 0.85 1.32 16.70
C ALA A 125 0.64 1.24 18.22
N ASN A 126 1.22 2.18 18.97
CA ASN A 126 1.10 2.22 20.43
C ASN A 126 -0.31 2.59 20.88
N GLU A 127 -0.95 3.58 20.24
CA GLU A 127 -2.29 4.03 20.62
C GLU A 127 -3.34 2.94 20.43
N PHE A 128 -3.26 2.19 19.32
CA PHE A 128 -4.24 1.15 18.99
C PHE A 128 -3.77 -0.26 19.33
N GLN A 129 -2.62 -0.40 19.99
CA GLN A 129 -2.03 -1.68 20.38
C GLN A 129 -1.92 -2.66 19.19
N VAL A 130 -1.41 -2.17 18.06
CA VAL A 130 -1.18 -2.96 16.84
C VAL A 130 0.31 -3.00 16.48
N SER A 131 0.71 -4.02 15.74
CA SER A 131 2.08 -4.16 15.24
C SER A 131 2.36 -3.22 14.06
N LEU A 132 3.64 -2.87 13.85
CA LEU A 132 4.06 -2.15 12.65
C LEU A 132 3.89 -3.04 11.42
N GLU A 133 4.10 -4.34 11.55
CA GLU A 133 3.88 -5.35 10.52
C GLU A 133 2.43 -5.32 10.03
N TYR A 134 1.45 -5.13 10.93
CA TYR A 134 0.06 -4.95 10.54
C TYR A 134 -0.13 -3.66 9.73
N LEU A 135 0.36 -2.52 10.21
CA LEU A 135 0.25 -1.24 9.48
C LEU A 135 0.89 -1.30 8.08
N LEU A 136 1.96 -2.08 7.93
CA LEU A 136 2.67 -2.27 6.66
C LEU A 136 2.07 -3.40 5.79
N GLY A 137 0.97 -4.03 6.24
CA GLY A 137 0.28 -5.10 5.53
C GLY A 137 1.04 -6.43 5.45
N ARG A 138 2.02 -6.64 6.33
CA ARG A 138 2.77 -7.90 6.46
C ARG A 138 2.10 -8.89 7.40
N TYR A 139 1.28 -8.38 8.31
CA TYR A 139 0.49 -9.18 9.23
C TYR A 139 -0.99 -8.83 9.07
N PRO A 140 -1.90 -9.81 8.95
CA PRO A 140 -3.29 -9.53 8.57
C PRO A 140 -4.14 -9.00 9.72
N TYR A 141 -3.72 -9.19 10.97
CA TYR A 141 -4.54 -8.86 12.13
C TYR A 141 -4.05 -7.61 12.88
N PRO A 142 -4.97 -6.78 13.39
CA PRO A 142 -4.66 -5.62 14.23
C PRO A 142 -4.29 -6.07 15.65
N LEU A 143 -3.25 -6.89 15.77
CA LEU A 143 -2.70 -7.37 17.04
C LEU A 143 -1.36 -6.69 17.30
N PRO A 144 -0.98 -6.53 18.58
CA PRO A 144 0.31 -5.95 18.94
C PRO A 144 1.45 -6.82 18.43
N ALA A 145 2.69 -6.34 18.48
CA ALA A 145 3.83 -7.22 18.23
C ALA A 145 3.92 -8.27 19.37
N PRO A 146 4.01 -9.57 19.07
CA PRO A 146 4.19 -10.59 20.11
C PRO A 146 5.49 -10.33 20.87
N GLN A 147 5.43 -10.41 22.19
CA GLN A 147 6.53 -10.17 23.11
C GLN A 147 7.17 -11.48 23.60
N THR A 148 6.45 -12.61 23.48
CA THR A 148 6.95 -13.93 23.86
C THR A 148 6.82 -14.96 22.74
N GLU A 149 7.53 -16.08 22.87
CA GLU A 149 7.45 -17.20 21.93
C GLU A 149 6.05 -17.84 21.95
N GLU A 150 5.40 -17.90 23.11
CA GLU A 150 4.02 -18.37 23.24
C GLU A 150 3.04 -17.49 22.48
N GLU A 151 3.17 -16.16 22.60
CA GLU A 151 2.34 -15.21 21.83
C GLU A 151 2.58 -15.37 20.33
N TRP A 152 3.84 -15.55 19.92
CA TRP A 152 4.20 -15.82 18.52
C TRP A 152 3.51 -17.08 17.98
N MET A 153 3.58 -18.19 18.71
CA MET A 153 2.92 -19.44 18.32
C MET A 153 1.39 -19.30 18.22
N VAL A 154 0.77 -18.56 19.14
CA VAL A 154 -0.67 -18.29 19.09
C VAL A 154 -1.02 -17.47 17.84
N TYR A 155 -0.24 -16.45 17.53
CA TYR A 155 -0.46 -15.55 16.40
C TYR A 155 -0.27 -16.24 15.05
N GLU A 156 0.73 -17.10 14.95
CA GLU A 156 0.95 -17.94 13.76
C GLU A 156 -0.23 -18.91 13.56
N LYS A 157 -0.68 -19.54 14.64
CA LYS A 157 -1.82 -20.47 14.59
C LYS A 157 -3.12 -19.77 14.20
N LEU A 158 -3.38 -18.58 14.75
CA LEU A 158 -4.53 -17.75 14.36
C LEU A 158 -4.50 -17.37 12.88
N GLY A 159 -3.32 -17.10 12.31
CA GLY A 159 -3.14 -16.81 10.89
C GLY A 159 -3.41 -17.97 9.94
N GLN A 160 -3.49 -19.19 10.45
CA GLN A 160 -3.82 -20.39 9.67
C GLN A 160 -5.30 -20.77 9.79
N MET A 161 -6.02 -20.15 10.74
CA MET A 161 -7.43 -20.44 11.02
C MET A 161 -8.35 -19.61 10.15
N ASP A 162 -9.48 -20.20 9.74
CA ASP A 162 -10.60 -19.42 9.24
C ASP A 162 -11.36 -18.71 10.38
N GLU A 163 -12.30 -17.82 10.03
CA GLU A 163 -13.06 -17.04 11.00
C GLU A 163 -13.83 -17.91 12.01
N ASN A 164 -14.36 -19.06 11.59
CA ASN A 164 -15.09 -19.98 12.46
C ASN A 164 -14.15 -20.73 13.41
N GLU A 165 -12.98 -21.12 12.92
CA GLU A 165 -11.94 -21.78 13.72
C GLU A 165 -11.36 -20.84 14.77
N ALA A 166 -11.08 -19.59 14.39
CA ALA A 166 -10.61 -18.55 15.30
C ALA A 166 -11.64 -18.24 16.40
N GLN A 167 -12.93 -18.16 16.03
CA GLN A 167 -14.02 -17.94 16.98
C GLN A 167 -14.13 -19.07 18.01
N LYS A 168 -14.07 -20.33 17.57
CA LYS A 168 -14.06 -21.49 18.49
C LYS A 168 -12.83 -21.48 19.40
N TYR A 169 -11.66 -21.13 18.87
CA TYR A 169 -10.44 -21.03 19.65
C TYR A 169 -10.56 -19.96 20.75
N LEU A 170 -11.13 -18.80 20.43
CA LEU A 170 -11.44 -17.74 21.40
C LEU A 170 -12.40 -18.22 22.49
N GLU A 171 -13.47 -18.93 22.13
CA GLU A 171 -14.44 -19.50 23.08
C GLU A 171 -13.79 -20.51 24.03
N MET A 172 -12.82 -21.30 23.55
CA MET A 172 -12.08 -22.25 24.39
C MET A 172 -11.07 -21.58 25.32
N MET A 173 -10.50 -20.43 24.92
CA MET A 173 -9.46 -19.71 25.65
C MET A 173 -10.02 -18.70 26.67
N MET A 174 -11.26 -18.25 26.50
CA MET A 174 -11.95 -17.44 27.51
C MET A 174 -12.59 -18.37 28.55
N PRO A 175 -12.11 -18.41 29.81
CA PRO A 175 -12.83 -19.14 30.84
C PRO A 175 -14.24 -18.56 30.94
N MET A 176 -15.25 -19.42 30.82
CA MET A 176 -16.64 -19.03 31.06
C MET A 176 -16.70 -18.37 32.45
N LYS A 177 -17.08 -17.08 32.48
CA LYS A 177 -17.44 -16.41 33.73
C LYS A 177 -18.69 -17.03 34.32
#